data_AF-A0A1J5A0C7-F1
#
_entry.id   AF-A0A1J5A0C7-F1
#
_cell.length_a   1.000
_cell.length_b   1.000
_cell.length_c   1.000
_cell.angle_alpha   90.00
_cell.angle_beta   90.00
_cell.angle_gamma   90.00
#
_symmetry.space_group_name_H-M   'P 1'
#
loop_
_entity.id
_entity.type
_entity.pdbx_description
1 polymer ?
#
loop_
_entity_poly.entity_id
_entity_poly.type
_entity_poly.pdbx_seq_one_letter_code
_entity_poly.pdbx_strand_id
1 'polypeptide(L)'
;MPTNPLTSVANYEAFIYGLPDTFACIQMSTLVVAQVGPVTAIVKGELHFGQGLVLRVLEVVDVRQRRIDRYGYELWQGREELWWYDSWPHPDLSELSSTDPHHKHVPPDIKHHRVPAPGLSFQVPNLPLLIQEVSQTYLSG
;
A
#
# COMPACT_ATOMS: atom_id res chain seq x y z
N MET A 1 -21.67 1.05 5.74
CA MET A 1 -20.38 1.49 5.17
C MET A 1 -19.31 1.12 6.18
N PRO A 2 -18.24 0.38 5.83
CA PRO A 2 -17.12 0.27 6.75
C PRO A 2 -16.63 1.70 7.03
N THR A 3 -16.52 2.01 8.31
CA THR A 3 -16.08 3.31 8.81
C THR A 3 -14.68 3.59 8.25
N ASN A 4 -14.44 4.77 7.68
CA ASN A 4 -13.09 5.13 7.23
C ASN A 4 -12.12 5.01 8.42
N PRO A 5 -11.12 4.11 8.36
CA PRO A 5 -10.28 3.83 9.52
C PRO A 5 -9.28 4.96 9.82
N LEU A 6 -9.07 5.90 8.88
CA LEU A 6 -8.21 7.08 9.03
C LEU A 6 -8.76 8.14 10.02
N THR A 7 -9.71 7.77 10.86
CA THR A 7 -10.37 8.69 11.83
C THR A 7 -9.65 8.77 13.17
N SER A 8 -8.83 7.77 13.52
CA SER A 8 -7.96 7.77 14.69
C SER A 8 -6.84 6.75 14.51
N VAL A 9 -5.75 6.86 15.27
CA VAL A 9 -4.65 5.88 15.20
C VAL A 9 -5.16 4.50 15.60
N ALA A 10 -5.97 4.41 16.66
CA ALA A 10 -6.55 3.15 17.12
C ALA A 10 -7.46 2.49 16.07
N ASN A 11 -8.26 3.27 15.33
CA ASN A 11 -9.09 2.74 14.25
C ASN A 11 -8.24 2.23 13.07
N TYR A 12 -7.18 2.96 12.73
CA TYR A 12 -6.27 2.53 11.67
C TYR A 12 -5.48 1.28 12.08
N GLU A 13 -5.02 1.22 13.33
CA GLU A 13 -4.37 0.04 13.89
C GLU A 13 -5.27 -1.19 13.88
N ALA A 14 -6.52 -1.07 14.35
CA ALA A 14 -7.49 -2.15 14.30
C ALA A 14 -7.78 -2.61 12.85
N PHE A 15 -7.82 -1.67 11.91
CA PHE A 15 -7.94 -1.98 10.48
C PHE A 15 -6.73 -2.77 9.96
N ILE A 16 -5.50 -2.32 10.25
CA ILE A 16 -4.27 -2.98 9.80
C ILE A 16 -4.16 -4.40 10.36
N TYR A 17 -4.42 -4.59 11.66
CA TYR A 17 -4.32 -5.91 12.28
C TYR A 17 -5.49 -6.84 11.93
N GLY A 18 -6.62 -6.30 11.48
CA GLY A 18 -7.75 -7.09 10.95
C GLY A 18 -7.61 -7.52 9.49
N LEU A 19 -6.54 -7.12 8.79
CA LEU A 19 -6.33 -7.51 7.39
C LEU A 19 -6.27 -9.04 7.20
N PRO A 20 -5.51 -9.82 8.01
CA PRO A 20 -5.47 -11.28 7.84
C PRO A 20 -6.83 -11.96 8.06
N ASP A 21 -7.67 -11.42 8.94
CA ASP A 21 -9.03 -11.95 9.17
C ASP A 21 -9.96 -11.67 7.99
N THR A 22 -9.70 -10.60 7.24
CA THR A 22 -10.50 -10.18 6.07
C THR A 22 -10.04 -10.83 4.78
N PHE A 23 -8.74 -11.06 4.63
CA PHE A 23 -8.11 -11.53 3.40
C PHE A 23 -7.42 -12.87 3.62
N ALA A 24 -8.11 -13.96 3.26
CA ALA A 24 -7.59 -15.32 3.41
C ALA A 24 -6.31 -15.63 2.61
N CYS A 25 -5.96 -14.80 1.63
CA CYS A 25 -4.70 -14.92 0.89
C CYS A 25 -3.47 -14.49 1.71
N ILE A 26 -3.65 -13.75 2.82
CA ILE A 26 -2.57 -13.37 3.72
C ILE A 26 -2.23 -14.56 4.61
N GLN A 27 -1.04 -15.13 4.44
CA GLN A 27 -0.54 -16.24 5.25
C GLN A 27 0.15 -15.76 6.54
N MET A 28 0.77 -14.58 6.48
CA MET A 28 1.43 -13.95 7.62
C MET A 28 1.48 -12.43 7.43
N SER A 29 1.31 -11.69 8.53
CA SER A 29 1.49 -10.24 8.58
C SER A 29 2.52 -9.89 9.65
N THR A 30 3.48 -9.04 9.30
CA THR A 30 4.41 -8.41 10.24
C THR A 30 4.16 -6.91 10.36
N LEU A 31 3.05 -6.42 9.79
CA LEU A 31 2.70 -5.01 9.85
C LEU A 31 2.59 -4.56 11.31
N VAL A 32 3.24 -3.44 11.60
CA VAL A 32 3.15 -2.75 12.89
C VAL A 32 2.67 -1.33 12.65
N VAL A 33 1.80 -0.84 13.53
CA VAL A 33 1.39 0.57 13.57
C VAL A 33 2.12 1.24 14.73
N ALA A 34 3.09 2.08 14.43
CA ALA A 34 3.83 2.84 15.43
C ALA A 34 3.30 4.27 15.50
N GLN A 35 2.65 4.62 16.61
CA GLN A 35 2.26 6.00 16.86
C GLN A 35 3.51 6.84 17.18
N VAL A 36 3.83 7.80 16.31
CA VAL A 36 5.04 8.65 16.43
C VAL A 36 4.71 10.08 16.88
N GLY A 37 3.42 10.39 17.02
CA GLY A 37 2.94 11.66 17.56
C GLY A 37 1.45 11.59 17.93
N PRO A 38 0.84 12.70 18.39
CA PRO A 38 -0.56 12.69 18.83
C PRO A 38 -1.56 12.32 17.74
N VAL A 39 -1.22 12.58 16.47
CA VAL A 39 -2.10 12.37 15.32
C VAL A 39 -1.40 11.66 14.15
N THR A 40 -0.15 11.22 14.36
CA THR A 40 0.68 10.64 13.30
C THR A 40 1.07 9.21 13.67
N ALA A 41 0.90 8.30 12.72
CA ALA A 41 1.34 6.92 12.82
C ALA A 41 2.16 6.52 11.59
N ILE A 42 3.12 5.62 11.80
CA ILE A 42 3.85 4.96 10.74
C ILE A 42 3.41 3.50 10.70
N VAL A 43 2.95 3.04 9.55
CA VAL A 43 2.71 1.61 9.29
C VAL A 43 3.91 1.07 8.54
N LYS A 44 4.48 -0.04 9.01
CA LYS A 44 5.57 -0.70 8.30
C LYS A 44 5.58 -2.20 8.52
N GLY A 45 6.12 -2.94 7.56
CA GLY A 45 6.31 -4.38 7.66
C GLY A 45 5.97 -5.07 6.36
N GLU A 46 5.59 -6.34 6.46
CA GLU A 46 5.38 -7.21 5.30
C GLU A 46 4.06 -7.98 5.43
N LEU A 47 3.40 -8.18 4.29
CA LEU A 47 2.34 -9.18 4.12
C LEU A 47 2.87 -10.31 3.24
N HIS A 48 2.73 -11.55 3.70
CA HIS A 48 3.18 -12.74 2.98
C HIS A 48 1.99 -13.50 2.44
N PHE A 49 2.05 -13.92 1.17
CA PHE A 49 0.94 -14.57 0.46
C PHE A 49 1.23 -16.02 0.06
N GLY A 50 2.43 -16.53 0.38
CA GLY A 50 2.92 -17.83 -0.09
C GLY A 50 3.66 -17.72 -1.43
N GLN A 51 4.23 -18.82 -1.92
CA GLN A 51 5.00 -18.87 -3.17
C GLN A 51 6.17 -17.86 -3.26
N GLY A 52 6.68 -17.42 -2.11
CA GLY A 52 7.71 -16.39 -2.00
C GLY A 52 7.22 -14.96 -2.25
N LEU A 53 5.91 -14.73 -2.38
CA LEU A 53 5.31 -13.41 -2.57
C LEU A 53 5.22 -12.64 -1.26
N VAL A 54 5.79 -11.43 -1.27
CA VAL A 54 5.85 -10.53 -0.12
C VAL A 54 5.52 -9.10 -0.56
N LEU A 55 4.47 -8.51 0.01
CA LEU A 55 4.18 -7.09 -0.12
C LEU A 55 4.81 -6.35 1.06
N ARG A 56 5.84 -5.55 0.80
CA ARG A 56 6.42 -4.63 1.78
C ARG A 56 5.61 -3.35 1.80
N VAL A 57 5.38 -2.85 3.01
CA VAL A 57 4.51 -1.69 3.27
C VAL A 57 5.28 -0.66 4.07
N LEU A 58 5.16 0.60 3.65
CA LEU A 58 5.46 1.78 4.44
C LEU A 58 4.35 2.80 4.21
N GLU A 59 3.70 3.26 5.27
CA GLU A 59 2.75 4.38 5.22
C GLU A 59 3.04 5.38 6.34
N VAL A 60 2.86 6.66 6.05
CA VAL A 60 2.77 7.73 7.06
C VAL A 60 1.34 8.23 7.06
N VAL A 61 0.68 8.14 8.20
CA VAL A 61 -0.74 8.45 8.36
C VAL A 61 -0.92 9.67 9.26
N ASP A 62 -1.75 10.62 8.83
CA ASP A 62 -2.23 11.75 9.63
C ASP A 62 -3.74 11.58 9.86
N VAL A 63 -4.13 11.21 11.07
CA VAL A 63 -5.54 10.96 11.43
C VAL A 63 -6.31 12.24 11.73
N ARG A 64 -5.62 13.38 11.95
CA ARG A 64 -6.26 14.70 12.05
C ARG A 64 -6.74 15.14 10.66
N GLN A 65 -5.91 14.94 9.64
CA GLN A 65 -6.26 15.19 8.24
C GLN A 65 -7.05 14.04 7.60
N ARG A 66 -7.15 12.89 8.30
CA ARG A 66 -7.81 11.66 7.83
C ARG A 66 -7.24 11.15 6.52
N ARG A 67 -5.91 11.12 6.44
CA ARG A 67 -5.21 10.75 5.22
C ARG A 67 -3.95 9.94 5.46
N ILE A 68 -3.52 9.29 4.40
CA ILE A 68 -2.14 8.87 4.21
C ILE A 68 -1.40 10.11 3.65
N ASP A 69 -0.29 10.49 4.27
CA ASP A 69 0.55 11.60 3.81
C ASP A 69 1.55 11.14 2.76
N ARG A 70 2.14 9.96 2.97
CA ARG A 70 3.14 9.32 2.11
C ARG A 70 3.04 7.81 2.24
N TYR A 71 3.39 7.10 1.17
CA TYR A 71 3.50 5.66 1.21
C TYR A 71 4.58 5.13 0.26
N GLY A 72 4.95 3.87 0.48
CA GLY A 72 5.68 3.03 -0.46
C GLY A 72 5.18 1.59 -0.31
N TYR A 73 4.85 0.95 -1.43
CA TYR A 73 4.44 -0.45 -1.45
C TYR A 73 5.27 -1.21 -2.49
N GLU A 74 5.90 -2.30 -2.10
CA GLU A 74 6.77 -3.08 -3.01
C GLU A 74 6.34 -4.55 -3.01
N LEU A 75 6.04 -5.12 -4.17
CA LEU A 75 5.80 -6.55 -4.29
C LEU A 75 7.06 -7.27 -4.74
N TRP A 76 7.43 -8.29 -3.98
CA TRP A 76 8.58 -9.14 -4.23
C TRP A 76 8.16 -10.58 -4.43
N GLN A 77 8.84 -11.32 -5.30
CA GLN A 77 8.83 -12.78 -5.37
C GLN A 77 10.24 -13.32 -5.15
N GLY A 78 10.50 -13.84 -3.95
CA GLY A 78 11.84 -14.27 -3.55
C GLY A 78 12.83 -13.12 -3.52
N ARG A 79 13.67 -12.99 -4.56
CA ARG A 79 14.67 -11.90 -4.72
C ARG A 79 14.35 -10.94 -5.86
N GLU A 80 13.24 -11.17 -6.56
CA GLU A 80 12.81 -10.34 -7.68
C GLU A 80 11.76 -9.35 -7.21
N GLU A 81 11.98 -8.07 -7.48
CA GLU A 81 10.99 -7.02 -7.27
C GLU A 81 10.09 -6.95 -8.51
N LEU A 82 8.80 -7.23 -8.32
CA LEU A 82 7.83 -7.32 -9.40
C LEU A 82 7.26 -5.94 -9.77
N TRP A 83 7.02 -5.11 -8.77
CA TRP A 83 6.59 -3.72 -8.91
C TRP A 83 6.71 -2.96 -7.59
N TRP A 84 6.70 -1.62 -7.67
CA TRP A 84 6.40 -0.79 -6.51
C TRP A 84 5.43 0.34 -6.83
N TYR A 85 4.80 0.90 -5.81
CA TYR A 85 4.05 2.14 -5.87
C TYR A 85 4.66 3.14 -4.90
N ASP A 86 4.72 4.40 -5.31
CA ASP A 86 5.01 5.50 -4.40
C ASP A 86 4.16 6.73 -4.76
N SER A 87 4.31 7.79 -3.96
CA SER A 87 3.55 9.03 -4.08
C SER A 87 4.46 10.23 -4.33
N TRP A 88 5.63 10.03 -4.93
CA TRP A 88 6.52 11.12 -5.30
C TRP A 88 5.97 11.85 -6.54
N PRO A 89 5.80 13.18 -6.49
CA PRO A 89 5.20 13.91 -7.60
C PRO A 89 6.12 13.94 -8.82
N HIS A 90 5.51 13.81 -10.00
CA HIS A 90 6.19 13.89 -11.30
C HIS A 90 5.44 14.87 -12.22
N PRO A 91 5.48 16.18 -11.92
CA PRO A 91 4.66 17.18 -12.64
C PRO A 91 5.02 17.30 -14.13
N ASP A 92 6.24 16.92 -14.51
CA ASP A 92 6.73 17.01 -15.89
C ASP A 92 6.32 15.79 -16.75
N LEU A 93 5.71 14.75 -16.16
CA LEU A 93 5.27 13.53 -16.86
C LEU A 93 3.75 13.58 -17.10
N SER A 94 3.37 14.04 -18.28
CA SER A 94 1.96 14.18 -18.67
C SER A 94 1.16 12.87 -18.58
N GLU A 95 1.82 11.73 -18.80
CA GLU A 95 1.26 10.39 -18.76
C GLU A 95 0.73 10.01 -17.37
N LEU A 96 1.27 10.60 -16.30
CA LEU A 96 0.90 10.30 -14.91
C LEU A 96 -0.18 11.26 -14.37
N SER A 97 -0.54 12.30 -15.13
CA SER A 97 -1.45 13.37 -14.67
C SER A 97 -2.80 12.89 -14.18
N SER A 98 -3.29 11.75 -14.69
CA SER A 98 -4.60 11.19 -14.30
C SER A 98 -4.65 10.66 -12.87
N THR A 99 -3.48 10.36 -12.27
CA THR A 99 -3.40 9.80 -10.92
C THR A 99 -2.38 10.53 -10.05
N ASP A 100 -1.88 11.70 -10.46
CA ASP A 100 -0.86 12.45 -9.71
C ASP A 100 -1.24 12.63 -8.22
N PRO A 101 -0.31 12.37 -7.27
CA PRO A 101 1.08 11.93 -7.45
C PRO A 101 1.25 10.39 -7.48
N HIS A 102 0.16 9.63 -7.47
CA HIS A 102 0.16 8.18 -7.38
C HIS A 102 0.61 7.55 -8.70
N HIS A 103 1.62 6.70 -8.63
CA HIS A 103 2.09 5.95 -9.79
C HIS A 103 2.66 4.60 -9.38
N LYS A 104 2.77 3.72 -10.37
CA LYS A 104 3.33 2.37 -10.24
C LYS A 104 4.57 2.25 -11.11
N HIS A 105 5.57 1.58 -10.59
CA HIS A 105 6.78 1.17 -11.28
C HIS A 105 6.68 -0.29 -11.68
N VAL A 106 6.88 -0.60 -12.97
CA VAL A 106 6.72 -1.96 -13.53
C VAL A 106 7.82 -2.30 -14.54
N PRO A 107 8.22 -3.57 -14.71
CA PRO A 107 9.12 -3.99 -15.78
C PRO A 107 8.55 -3.70 -17.20
N PRO A 108 9.40 -3.62 -18.24
CA PRO A 108 10.88 -3.59 -18.19
C PRO A 108 11.41 -2.24 -17.69
N ASP A 109 12.67 -2.21 -17.23
CA ASP A 109 13.32 -1.01 -16.66
C ASP A 109 12.49 -0.32 -15.57
N ILE A 110 12.18 -1.09 -14.52
CA ILE A 110 11.27 -0.73 -13.43
C ILE A 110 11.59 0.64 -12.78
N LYS A 111 12.84 1.11 -12.83
CA LYS A 111 13.24 2.43 -12.30
C LYS A 111 12.75 3.61 -13.14
N HIS A 112 12.49 3.39 -14.42
CA HIS A 112 12.09 4.43 -15.36
C HIS A 112 10.70 4.21 -15.95
N HIS A 113 10.19 2.99 -15.91
CA HIS A 113 8.87 2.66 -16.44
C HIS A 113 7.78 2.86 -15.38
N ARG A 114 7.14 4.02 -15.45
CA ARG A 114 6.04 4.44 -14.58
C ARG A 114 4.72 4.38 -15.32
N VAL A 115 3.68 3.91 -14.65
CA VAL A 115 2.31 3.92 -15.15
C VAL A 115 1.37 4.56 -14.12
N PRO A 116 0.22 5.12 -14.54
CA PRO A 116 -0.80 5.60 -13.62
C PRO A 116 -1.25 4.53 -12.62
N ALA A 117 -1.59 4.95 -11.41
CA ALA A 117 -2.03 4.07 -10.33
C ALA A 117 -3.51 4.34 -9.95
N PRO A 118 -4.47 4.01 -10.82
CA PRO A 118 -5.87 4.28 -10.56
C PRO A 118 -6.34 3.52 -9.31
N GLY A 119 -7.04 4.23 -8.43
CA GLY A 119 -7.58 3.67 -7.18
C GLY A 119 -6.67 3.83 -5.97
N LEU A 120 -5.37 4.13 -6.14
CA LEU A 120 -4.57 4.62 -5.01
C LEU A 120 -5.05 6.01 -4.60
N SER A 121 -5.00 6.26 -3.30
CA SER A 121 -5.55 7.47 -2.70
C SER A 121 -4.81 7.84 -1.43
N PHE A 122 -4.90 9.12 -1.08
CA PHE A 122 -4.56 9.57 0.27
C PHE A 122 -5.75 9.50 1.22
N GLN A 123 -7.00 9.45 0.74
CA GLN A 123 -8.21 9.60 1.57
C GLN A 123 -8.84 8.28 2.00
N VAL A 124 -8.43 7.17 1.40
CA VAL A 124 -8.87 5.81 1.74
C VAL A 124 -7.67 4.87 1.87
N PRO A 125 -7.80 3.78 2.65
CA PRO A 125 -6.71 2.80 2.78
C PRO A 125 -6.40 2.12 1.45
N ASN A 126 -5.11 2.03 1.12
CA ASN A 126 -4.65 1.44 -0.14
C ASN A 126 -4.49 -0.08 -0.07
N LEU A 127 -4.17 -0.62 1.12
CA LEU A 127 -3.87 -2.05 1.29
C LEU A 127 -4.94 -3.02 0.75
N PRO A 128 -6.26 -2.77 0.90
CA PRO A 128 -7.27 -3.65 0.32
C PRO A 128 -7.14 -3.81 -1.20
N LEU A 129 -6.84 -2.72 -1.92
CA LEU A 129 -6.64 -2.73 -3.36
C LEU A 129 -5.39 -3.53 -3.73
N LEU A 130 -4.28 -3.29 -3.01
CA LEU A 130 -3.01 -3.98 -3.26
C LEU A 130 -3.09 -5.48 -2.95
N ILE A 131 -3.78 -5.87 -1.87
CA ILE A 131 -4.00 -7.27 -1.51
C ILE A 131 -4.85 -7.97 -2.58
N GLN A 132 -5.88 -7.29 -3.10
CA GLN A 132 -6.69 -7.81 -4.20
C GLN A 132 -5.87 -7.98 -5.49
N GLU A 133 -5.03 -7.00 -5.83
CA GLU A 133 -4.11 -7.09 -6.97
C GLU A 133 -3.18 -8.30 -6.84
N VAL A 134 -2.54 -8.49 -5.68
CA VAL A 134 -1.69 -9.65 -5.44
C VAL A 134 -2.46 -10.96 -5.62
N SER A 135 -3.64 -11.05 -5.01
CA SER A 135 -4.47 -12.26 -5.07
C SER A 135 -4.92 -12.60 -6.49
N GLN A 136 -5.35 -11.60 -7.27
CA GLN A 136 -5.91 -11.82 -8.60
C GLN A 136 -4.83 -12.08 -9.65
N THR A 137 -3.68 -11.42 -9.54
CA THR A 137 -2.64 -11.49 -10.56
C THR A 137 -1.63 -12.60 -10.31
N TYR A 138 -1.33 -12.93 -9.04
CA TYR A 138 -0.19 -13.81 -8.70
C TYR A 138 -0.56 -15.08 -7.96
N LEU A 139 -1.79 -15.19 -7.43
CA LEU A 139 -2.24 -16.38 -6.69
C LEU A 139 -3.35 -17.18 -7.39
N SER A 140 -3.99 -16.60 -8.41
CA SER A 140 -5.16 -17.20 -9.08
C SER A 140 -4.78 -18.23 -10.16
N GLY A 141 -3.82 -19.11 -9.85
CA GLY A 141 -3.37 -20.22 -10.70
C GLY A 141 -4.08 -21.54 -10.38
#